data_AF-A0A1M7G9G2-F1
#
_entry.id   AF-A0A1M7G9G2-F1
#
_cell.length_a   1.000
_cell.length_b   1.000
_cell.length_c   1.000
_cell.angle_alpha   90.00
_cell.angle_beta   90.00
_cell.angle_gamma   90.00
#
_symmetry.space_group_name_H-M   'P 1'
#
loop_
_entity.id
_entity.type
_entity.pdbx_description
1 polymer ?
#
loop_
_entity_poly.entity_id
_entity_poly.type
_entity_poly.pdbx_seq_one_letter_code
_entity_poly.pdbx_strand_id
1 'polypeptide(L)'
;MENKEITSRNNKNREFEEDKKPKNKKLPEYNKPESFELCTSNTDSNEKDIKDIQEYCDMITNINSERCNTFANTLVYHMRRMEISIEELSEITGLSRTIISDYCKGKKKPEDARNVMTLGIGLELDIESFYDLFKKFNYDIYNNTKQNIAYRYIINSLILSLDECNRILPIFGEDKLPYKRKK
;
A
#
# COMPACT_ATOMS: atom_id res chain seq x y z
N MET A 1 75.87 22.17 6.31
CA MET A 1 74.74 23.04 6.71
C MET A 1 73.48 22.20 6.51
N GLU A 2 73.31 21.21 7.38
CA GLU A 2 72.56 21.25 8.65
C GLU A 2 71.09 20.84 8.45
N ASN A 3 70.89 19.54 8.64
CA ASN A 3 69.63 18.90 9.02
C ASN A 3 69.57 18.80 10.56
N LYS A 4 68.33 18.62 11.07
CA LYS A 4 67.83 18.42 12.46
C LYS A 4 67.08 19.68 12.92
N GLU A 5 65.87 19.64 13.48
CA GLU A 5 65.30 18.69 14.44
C GLU A 5 63.78 18.46 14.27
N ILE A 6 63.36 17.29 14.77
CA ILE A 6 62.01 16.80 15.00
C ILE A 6 61.54 17.24 16.40
N THR A 7 60.31 17.72 16.54
CA THR A 7 59.60 17.78 17.84
C THR A 7 58.09 17.73 17.56
N SER A 8 57.43 16.57 17.60
CA SER A 8 56.83 15.87 18.75
C SER A 8 55.62 16.58 19.41
N ARG A 9 54.44 15.95 19.20
CA ARG A 9 53.26 15.81 20.08
C ARG A 9 52.40 17.05 20.40
N ASN A 10 51.12 16.97 20.02
CA ASN A 10 50.08 16.75 21.04
C ASN A 10 48.72 16.32 20.44
N ASN A 11 48.40 15.04 20.65
CA ASN A 11 47.03 14.53 20.66
C ASN A 11 46.31 15.13 21.87
N LYS A 12 45.27 15.94 21.63
CA LYS A 12 44.24 16.20 22.65
C LYS A 12 42.96 15.47 22.24
N ASN A 13 42.77 14.34 22.91
CA ASN A 13 41.55 13.57 22.95
C ASN A 13 40.37 14.49 23.26
N ARG A 14 39.36 14.51 22.38
CA ARG A 14 38.02 14.97 22.73
C ARG A 14 37.35 13.82 23.47
N GLU A 15 37.17 14.01 24.76
CA GLU A 15 36.36 13.16 25.62
C GLU A 15 34.93 13.12 25.05
N PHE A 16 34.49 11.94 24.65
CA PHE A 16 33.07 11.67 24.48
C PHE A 16 32.47 11.68 25.89
N GLU A 17 31.61 12.65 26.17
CA GLU A 17 30.72 12.54 27.33
C GLU A 17 29.87 11.28 27.13
N GLU A 18 30.15 10.25 27.92
CA GLU A 18 29.29 9.08 28.05
C GLU A 18 27.96 9.54 28.63
N ASP A 19 26.98 9.71 27.75
CA ASP A 19 25.59 9.90 28.13
C ASP A 19 25.18 8.80 29.10
N LYS A 20 24.75 9.27 30.28
CA LYS A 20 24.35 8.52 31.47
C LYS A 20 23.59 7.24 31.10
N LYS A 21 24.20 6.08 31.41
CA LYS A 21 23.54 4.77 31.39
C LYS A 21 22.15 4.89 32.04
N PRO A 22 21.06 4.48 31.36
CA PRO A 22 19.74 4.52 31.96
C PRO A 22 19.76 3.62 33.21
N LYS A 23 19.34 4.19 34.34
CA LYS A 23 19.20 3.49 35.63
C LYS A 23 18.46 2.18 35.39
N ASN A 24 19.02 1.07 35.89
CA ASN A 24 18.43 -0.26 35.93
C ASN A 24 16.97 -0.19 36.44
N LYS A 25 16.01 0.00 35.54
CA LYS A 25 14.62 -0.29 35.80
C LYS A 25 14.53 -1.80 35.69
N LYS A 26 14.38 -2.48 36.84
CA LYS A 26 14.04 -3.90 36.84
C LYS A 26 12.84 -4.07 35.92
N LEU A 27 13.00 -4.87 34.87
CA LEU A 27 11.87 -5.30 34.05
C LEU A 27 10.82 -5.90 35.00
N PRO A 28 9.52 -5.58 34.80
CA PRO A 28 8.47 -6.23 35.58
C PRO A 28 8.59 -7.75 35.41
N GLU A 29 8.44 -8.45 36.52
CA GLU A 29 8.54 -9.91 36.57
C GLU A 29 7.46 -10.52 35.68
N TYR A 30 7.87 -11.26 34.66
CA TYR A 30 6.95 -11.93 33.74
C TYR A 30 6.37 -13.16 34.43
N ASN A 31 5.14 -13.02 34.93
CA ASN A 31 4.35 -14.18 35.33
C ASN A 31 3.95 -14.93 34.06
N LYS A 32 4.55 -16.11 33.85
CA LYS A 32 4.13 -17.03 32.79
C LYS A 32 2.63 -17.28 32.96
N PRO A 33 1.78 -16.89 31.99
CA PRO A 33 0.36 -17.19 32.11
C PRO A 33 0.19 -18.70 32.22
N GLU A 34 -0.69 -19.13 33.13
CA GLU A 34 -1.18 -20.51 33.16
C GLU A 34 -1.63 -20.88 31.74
N SER A 35 -1.32 -22.11 31.34
CA SER A 35 -1.51 -22.62 29.98
C SER A 35 -2.83 -22.14 29.41
N PHE A 36 -2.76 -21.32 28.36
CA PHE A 36 -3.93 -20.91 27.60
C PHE A 36 -4.50 -22.19 26.98
N GLU A 37 -5.63 -22.68 27.48
CA GLU A 37 -6.37 -23.73 26.79
C GLU A 37 -6.74 -23.18 25.41
N LEU A 38 -6.18 -23.76 24.35
CA LEU A 38 -6.60 -23.46 23.00
C LEU A 38 -8.09 -23.80 22.91
N CYS A 39 -8.94 -22.78 22.77
CA CYS A 39 -10.32 -22.98 22.37
C CYS A 39 -10.32 -23.64 20.99
N THR A 40 -10.53 -24.96 20.93
CA THR A 40 -10.82 -25.67 19.68
C THR A 40 -12.29 -25.43 19.33
N SER A 41 -12.61 -24.22 18.89
CA SER A 41 -13.95 -23.88 18.42
C SER A 41 -14.18 -24.47 17.02
N ASN A 42 -15.04 -25.48 16.96
CA ASN A 42 -16.00 -25.85 15.91
C ASN A 42 -15.49 -25.88 14.44
N THR A 43 -15.37 -27.10 13.93
CA THR A 43 -14.98 -27.49 12.55
C THR A 43 -15.98 -27.18 11.44
N ASP A 44 -16.98 -26.33 11.68
CA ASP A 44 -18.07 -26.06 10.71
C ASP A 44 -17.80 -24.83 9.81
N SER A 45 -16.70 -24.09 10.04
CA SER A 45 -16.30 -22.92 9.23
C SER A 45 -15.42 -23.28 8.01
N ASN A 46 -14.93 -24.53 7.94
CA ASN A 46 -13.84 -24.90 7.04
C ASN A 46 -14.16 -24.74 5.54
N GLU A 47 -15.38 -25.03 5.09
CA GLU A 47 -15.65 -25.09 3.65
C GLU A 47 -15.73 -23.71 2.99
N LYS A 48 -16.36 -22.73 3.67
CA LYS A 48 -16.37 -21.34 3.19
C LYS A 48 -14.96 -20.75 3.23
N ASP A 49 -14.24 -20.95 4.32
CA ASP A 49 -12.88 -20.42 4.48
C ASP A 49 -11.93 -21.04 3.43
N ILE A 50 -12.05 -22.33 3.13
CA ILE A 50 -11.30 -22.99 2.06
C ILE A 50 -11.67 -22.41 0.68
N LYS A 51 -12.95 -22.16 0.41
CA LYS A 51 -13.39 -21.56 -0.86
C LYS A 51 -12.84 -20.14 -1.02
N ASP A 52 -12.91 -19.32 0.01
CA ASP A 52 -12.38 -17.94 -0.01
C ASP A 52 -10.84 -17.95 -0.24
N ILE A 53 -10.12 -18.90 0.38
CA ILE A 53 -8.69 -19.10 0.13
C ILE A 53 -8.42 -19.52 -1.32
N GLN A 54 -9.21 -20.45 -1.88
CA GLN A 54 -9.06 -20.89 -3.26
C GLN A 54 -9.32 -19.75 -4.25
N GLU A 55 -10.40 -18.99 -4.06
CA GLU A 55 -10.72 -17.81 -4.87
C GLU A 55 -9.59 -16.77 -4.82
N TYR A 56 -9.02 -16.53 -3.64
CA TYR A 56 -7.86 -15.65 -3.49
C TYR A 56 -6.62 -16.18 -4.23
N CYS A 57 -6.32 -17.48 -4.13
CA CYS A 57 -5.19 -18.08 -4.84
C CYS A 57 -5.36 -18.01 -6.37
N ASP A 58 -6.55 -18.31 -6.87
CA ASP A 58 -6.89 -18.23 -8.30
C ASP A 58 -6.80 -16.78 -8.78
N MET A 59 -7.25 -15.84 -7.96
CA MET A 59 -7.14 -14.43 -8.23
C MET A 59 -5.68 -14.00 -8.42
N ILE A 60 -4.79 -14.32 -7.45
CA ILE A 60 -3.35 -13.99 -7.51
C ILE A 60 -2.71 -14.65 -8.75
N THR A 61 -3.08 -15.89 -9.04
CA THR A 61 -2.55 -16.61 -10.21
C THR A 61 -2.97 -15.92 -11.51
N ASN A 62 -4.23 -15.49 -11.61
CA ASN A 62 -4.76 -14.84 -12.80
C ASN A 62 -4.17 -13.45 -13.04
N ILE A 63 -4.00 -12.62 -12.01
CA ILE A 63 -3.38 -11.29 -12.17
C ILE A 63 -1.91 -11.41 -12.60
N ASN A 64 -1.21 -12.47 -12.21
CA ASN A 64 0.17 -12.74 -12.63
C ASN A 64 0.28 -13.46 -13.98
N SER A 65 -0.84 -13.88 -14.57
CA SER A 65 -0.85 -14.54 -15.88
C SER A 65 -0.50 -13.59 -17.03
N GLU A 66 -0.06 -14.15 -18.16
CA GLU A 66 0.21 -13.37 -19.39
C GLU A 66 -0.98 -12.55 -19.87
N ARG A 67 -2.22 -12.99 -19.56
CA ARG A 67 -3.44 -12.29 -19.93
C ARG A 67 -3.57 -10.95 -19.23
N CYS A 68 -3.02 -10.82 -18.02
CA CYS A 68 -3.07 -9.62 -17.19
C CYS A 68 -1.73 -8.87 -17.17
N ASN A 69 -0.84 -9.05 -18.15
CA ASN A 69 0.49 -8.42 -18.14
C ASN A 69 0.50 -6.88 -18.30
N THR A 70 -0.62 -6.26 -18.67
CA THR A 70 -0.74 -4.80 -18.82
C THR A 70 -1.74 -4.21 -17.83
N PHE A 71 -1.60 -2.90 -17.55
CA PHE A 71 -2.57 -2.15 -16.78
C PHE A 71 -4.00 -2.28 -17.34
N ALA A 72 -4.16 -2.13 -18.65
CA ALA A 72 -5.45 -2.20 -19.33
C ALA A 72 -6.13 -3.56 -19.13
N ASN A 73 -5.39 -4.65 -19.35
CA ASN A 73 -5.93 -5.99 -19.19
C ASN A 73 -6.25 -6.31 -17.72
N THR A 74 -5.42 -5.84 -16.80
CA THR A 74 -5.64 -6.02 -15.35
C THR A 74 -6.87 -5.27 -14.87
N LEU A 75 -7.06 -4.03 -15.34
CA LEU A 75 -8.26 -3.25 -15.06
C LEU A 75 -9.52 -3.97 -15.59
N VAL A 76 -9.50 -4.44 -16.84
CA VAL A 76 -10.61 -5.21 -17.42
C VAL A 76 -10.88 -6.50 -16.64
N TYR A 77 -9.82 -7.19 -16.19
CA TYR A 77 -9.96 -8.38 -15.37
C TYR A 77 -10.68 -8.09 -14.06
N HIS A 78 -10.27 -7.07 -13.31
CA HIS A 78 -10.93 -6.71 -12.06
C HIS A 78 -12.36 -6.23 -12.26
N MET A 79 -12.63 -5.44 -13.30
CA MET A 79 -14.00 -5.03 -13.63
C MET A 79 -14.90 -6.23 -13.90
N ARG A 80 -14.41 -7.24 -14.64
CA ARG A 80 -15.16 -8.48 -14.89
C ARG A 80 -15.36 -9.31 -13.63
N ARG A 81 -14.32 -9.42 -12.79
CA ARG A 81 -14.37 -10.18 -11.53
C ARG A 81 -15.39 -9.60 -10.56
N MET A 82 -15.47 -8.27 -10.46
CA MET A 82 -16.42 -7.57 -9.60
C MET A 82 -17.77 -7.32 -10.27
N GLU A 83 -17.96 -7.78 -11.52
CA GLU A 83 -19.17 -7.55 -12.33
C GLU A 83 -19.54 -6.06 -12.50
N ILE A 84 -18.56 -5.16 -12.46
CA ILE A 84 -18.76 -3.70 -12.56
C ILE A 84 -18.64 -3.25 -14.01
N SER A 85 -19.67 -2.53 -14.49
CA SER A 85 -19.67 -1.88 -15.81
C SER A 85 -18.84 -0.57 -15.84
N ILE A 86 -18.55 -0.06 -17.04
CA ILE A 86 -17.88 1.24 -17.20
C ILE A 86 -18.76 2.37 -16.65
N GLU A 87 -20.07 2.27 -16.84
CA GLU A 87 -21.07 3.18 -16.32
C GLU A 87 -21.00 3.23 -14.79
N GLU A 88 -21.13 2.08 -14.13
CA GLU A 88 -21.09 2.01 -12.66
C GLU A 88 -19.74 2.49 -12.11
N LEU A 89 -18.63 2.05 -12.70
CA LEU A 89 -17.30 2.51 -12.25
C LEU A 89 -17.14 4.02 -12.43
N SER A 90 -17.68 4.60 -13.51
CA SER A 90 -17.69 6.04 -13.73
C SER A 90 -18.48 6.78 -12.65
N GLU A 91 -19.59 6.20 -12.20
CA GLU A 91 -20.40 6.79 -11.13
C GLU A 91 -19.72 6.70 -9.76
N ILE A 92 -19.10 5.56 -9.45
CA ILE A 92 -18.37 5.32 -8.20
C ILE A 92 -17.14 6.23 -8.14
N THR A 93 -16.34 6.29 -9.21
CA THR A 93 -15.05 6.99 -9.23
C THR A 93 -15.15 8.46 -9.61
N GLY A 94 -16.24 8.89 -10.25
CA GLY A 94 -16.38 10.23 -10.80
C GLY A 94 -15.48 10.50 -12.02
N LEU A 95 -14.72 9.51 -12.50
CA LEU A 95 -13.99 9.57 -13.77
C LEU A 95 -14.97 9.46 -14.94
N SER A 96 -14.65 10.03 -16.09
CA SER A 96 -15.56 9.97 -17.25
C SER A 96 -15.61 8.56 -17.85
N ARG A 97 -16.78 8.13 -18.31
CA ARG A 97 -16.93 6.86 -19.05
C ARG A 97 -15.93 6.71 -20.18
N THR A 98 -15.67 7.80 -20.92
CA THR A 98 -14.69 7.83 -22.00
C THR A 98 -13.28 7.50 -21.51
N ILE A 99 -12.83 8.12 -20.39
CA ILE A 99 -11.47 7.89 -19.91
C ILE A 99 -11.29 6.46 -19.38
N ILE A 100 -12.28 5.92 -18.68
CA ILE A 100 -12.29 4.53 -18.24
C ILE A 100 -12.27 3.60 -19.45
N SER A 101 -13.09 3.87 -20.47
CA SER A 101 -13.08 3.07 -21.69
C SER A 101 -11.73 3.11 -22.41
N ASP A 102 -11.05 4.26 -22.45
CA ASP A 102 -9.75 4.39 -23.09
C ASP A 102 -8.65 3.67 -22.30
N TYR A 103 -8.75 3.67 -20.96
CA TYR A 103 -7.88 2.88 -20.09
C TYR A 103 -8.07 1.37 -20.32
N CYS A 104 -9.30 0.88 -20.33
CA CYS A 104 -9.62 -0.53 -20.59
C CYS A 104 -9.19 -1.01 -21.99
N LYS A 105 -9.21 -0.11 -22.98
CA LYS A 105 -8.76 -0.40 -24.35
C LYS A 105 -7.25 -0.24 -24.53
N GLY A 106 -6.52 0.22 -23.51
CA GLY A 106 -5.09 0.54 -23.59
C GLY A 106 -4.77 1.70 -24.54
N LYS A 107 -5.77 2.47 -24.98
CA LYS A 107 -5.60 3.65 -25.85
C LYS A 107 -4.92 4.79 -25.12
N LYS A 108 -5.19 4.90 -23.82
CA LYS A 108 -4.61 5.89 -22.93
C LYS A 108 -4.16 5.17 -21.66
N LYS A 109 -3.03 5.58 -21.10
CA LYS A 109 -2.65 5.20 -19.73
C LYS A 109 -3.10 6.31 -18.77
N PRO A 110 -3.35 6.00 -17.49
CA PRO A 110 -3.53 7.05 -16.49
C PRO A 110 -2.39 8.06 -16.56
N GLU A 111 -2.70 9.36 -16.53
CA GLU A 111 -1.65 10.39 -16.55
C GLU A 111 -1.04 10.60 -15.16
N ASP A 112 -1.79 10.18 -14.13
CA ASP A 112 -1.47 10.42 -12.73
C ASP A 112 -1.83 9.17 -11.89
N ALA A 113 -0.97 8.85 -10.93
CA ALA A 113 -1.18 7.82 -9.93
C ALA A 113 -2.47 8.01 -9.12
N ARG A 114 -2.97 9.25 -8.98
CA ARG A 114 -4.28 9.56 -8.38
C ARG A 114 -5.43 8.84 -9.10
N ASN A 115 -5.38 8.72 -10.42
CA ASN A 115 -6.42 8.00 -11.16
C ASN A 115 -6.34 6.49 -10.88
N VAL A 116 -5.13 5.95 -10.70
CA VAL A 116 -4.94 4.54 -10.33
C VAL A 116 -5.47 4.27 -8.93
N MET A 117 -5.16 5.12 -7.94
CA MET A 117 -5.76 5.04 -6.60
C MET A 117 -7.29 5.07 -6.68
N THR A 118 -7.84 6.00 -7.45
CA THR A 118 -9.30 6.17 -7.56
C THR A 118 -9.97 4.92 -8.14
N LEU A 119 -9.38 4.33 -9.19
CA LEU A 119 -9.87 3.08 -9.79
C LEU A 119 -9.76 1.90 -8.81
N GLY A 120 -8.63 1.76 -8.12
CA GLY A 120 -8.45 0.68 -7.16
C GLY A 120 -9.43 0.75 -6.00
N ILE A 121 -9.71 1.96 -5.49
CA ILE A 121 -10.70 2.16 -4.42
C ILE A 121 -12.11 1.88 -4.96
N GLY A 122 -12.45 2.39 -6.15
CA GLY A 122 -13.77 2.17 -6.74
C GLY A 122 -14.08 0.73 -7.14
N LEU A 123 -13.04 -0.10 -7.29
CA LEU A 123 -13.16 -1.55 -7.53
C LEU A 123 -12.98 -2.38 -6.25
N GLU A 124 -12.81 -1.73 -5.09
CA GLU A 124 -12.58 -2.37 -3.79
C GLU A 124 -11.47 -3.43 -3.87
N LEU A 125 -10.34 -3.09 -4.51
CA LEU A 125 -9.23 -4.02 -4.68
C LEU A 125 -8.59 -4.38 -3.33
N ASP A 126 -8.18 -5.63 -3.21
CA ASP A 126 -7.30 -6.06 -2.13
C ASP A 126 -5.88 -5.48 -2.28
N ILE A 127 -5.10 -5.56 -1.21
CA ILE A 127 -3.76 -4.96 -1.10
C ILE A 127 -2.84 -5.42 -2.25
N GLU A 128 -2.82 -6.72 -2.56
CA GLU A 128 -1.95 -7.27 -3.60
C GLU A 128 -2.39 -6.80 -4.99
N SER A 129 -3.70 -6.83 -5.27
CA SER A 129 -4.26 -6.30 -6.52
C SER A 129 -3.97 -4.80 -6.70
N PHE A 130 -3.98 -4.01 -5.62
CA PHE A 130 -3.59 -2.60 -5.67
C PHE A 130 -2.13 -2.43 -6.10
N TYR A 131 -1.20 -3.11 -5.41
CA TYR A 131 0.23 -2.97 -5.71
C TYR A 131 0.57 -3.49 -7.11
N ASP A 132 -0.07 -4.58 -7.54
CA ASP A 132 0.07 -5.09 -8.90
C ASP A 132 -0.43 -4.08 -9.95
N LEU A 133 -1.56 -3.42 -9.71
CA LEU A 133 -2.07 -2.38 -10.60
C LEU A 133 -1.10 -1.19 -10.72
N PHE A 134 -0.50 -0.75 -9.61
CA PHE A 134 0.55 0.29 -9.60
C PHE A 134 1.82 -0.15 -10.34
N LYS A 135 2.25 -1.39 -10.12
CA LYS A 135 3.41 -1.96 -10.82
C LYS A 135 3.19 -1.98 -12.32
N LYS A 136 2.02 -2.41 -12.79
CA LYS A 136 1.66 -2.45 -14.23
C LYS A 136 1.41 -1.07 -14.82
N PHE A 137 1.09 -0.09 -13.98
CA PHE A 137 1.10 1.32 -14.33
C PHE A 137 2.53 1.90 -14.43
N ASN A 138 3.57 1.15 -14.04
CA ASN A 138 4.96 1.58 -13.99
C ASN A 138 5.17 2.78 -13.03
N TYR A 139 4.52 2.72 -11.86
CA TYR A 139 4.67 3.69 -10.80
C TYR A 139 5.34 3.06 -9.58
N ASP A 140 6.45 3.63 -9.15
CA ASP A 140 7.15 3.19 -7.95
C ASP A 140 6.45 3.75 -6.70
N ILE A 141 5.50 2.98 -6.19
CA ILE A 141 4.76 3.30 -4.96
C ILE A 141 5.63 3.16 -3.70
N TYR A 142 6.82 2.55 -3.76
CA TYR A 142 7.67 2.33 -2.59
C TYR A 142 8.67 3.47 -2.36
N ASN A 143 8.86 4.35 -3.33
CA ASN A 143 9.63 5.58 -3.11
C ASN A 143 9.03 6.38 -1.93
N ASN A 144 9.87 7.05 -1.13
CA ASN A 144 9.49 7.73 0.11
C ASN A 144 9.07 9.18 -0.13
N THR A 145 8.13 9.38 -1.06
CA THR A 145 7.42 10.66 -1.21
C THR A 145 6.25 10.70 -0.23
N LYS A 146 5.81 11.91 0.16
CA LYS A 146 4.63 12.08 1.02
C LYS A 146 3.38 11.45 0.41
N GLN A 147 3.18 11.66 -0.89
CA GLN A 147 2.13 11.01 -1.69
C GLN A 147 2.14 9.49 -1.56
N ASN A 148 3.30 8.86 -1.76
CA ASN A 148 3.42 7.41 -1.67
C ASN A 148 3.19 6.88 -0.26
N ILE A 149 3.68 7.59 0.76
CA ILE A 149 3.43 7.24 2.16
C ILE A 149 1.93 7.27 2.43
N ALA A 150 1.23 8.31 1.96
CA ALA A 150 -0.21 8.44 2.11
C ALA A 150 -0.97 7.32 1.36
N TYR A 151 -0.55 6.98 0.14
CA TYR A 151 -1.16 5.89 -0.63
C TYR A 151 -0.95 4.54 0.02
N ARG A 152 0.27 4.21 0.46
CA ARG A 152 0.53 2.96 1.20
C ARG A 152 -0.26 2.92 2.50
N TYR A 153 -0.41 4.04 3.20
CA TYR A 153 -1.27 4.11 4.39
C TYR A 153 -2.71 3.78 4.04
N ILE A 154 -3.28 4.38 2.99
CA ILE A 154 -4.65 4.13 2.55
C ILE A 154 -4.84 2.68 2.10
N ILE A 155 -3.94 2.14 1.26
CA ILE A 155 -4.01 0.75 0.75
C ILE A 155 -3.96 -0.26 1.90
N ASN A 156 -3.10 -0.04 2.88
CA ASN A 156 -2.96 -0.94 4.03
C ASN A 156 -4.02 -0.70 5.12
N SER A 157 -4.82 0.37 5.00
CA SER A 157 -5.96 0.61 5.88
C SER A 157 -7.17 -0.20 5.38
N LEU A 158 -7.99 -0.70 6.31
CA LEU A 158 -9.24 -1.40 5.98
C LEU A 158 -10.11 -0.55 5.02
N ILE A 159 -10.83 -1.22 4.11
CA ILE A 159 -11.62 -0.67 2.98
C ILE A 159 -12.16 0.73 3.28
N LEU A 160 -11.51 1.76 2.72
CA LEU A 160 -11.90 3.17 2.84
C LEU A 160 -12.65 3.62 1.58
N SER A 161 -13.71 4.40 1.76
CA SER A 161 -14.38 5.09 0.67
C SER A 161 -13.52 6.22 0.08
N LEU A 162 -13.82 6.64 -1.16
CA LEU A 162 -13.16 7.79 -1.80
C LEU A 162 -13.29 9.09 -0.97
N ASP A 163 -14.43 9.27 -0.30
CA ASP A 163 -14.68 10.41 0.58
C ASP A 163 -13.75 10.39 1.81
N GLU A 164 -13.53 9.22 2.41
CA GLU A 164 -12.60 9.06 3.54
C GLU A 164 -11.16 9.26 3.12
N CYS A 165 -10.76 8.69 1.98
CA CYS A 165 -9.44 8.90 1.40
C CYS A 165 -9.17 10.40 1.16
N ASN A 166 -10.17 11.14 0.66
CA ASN A 166 -10.09 12.58 0.44
C ASN A 166 -10.10 13.44 1.71
N ARG A 167 -10.40 12.86 2.88
CA ARG A 167 -10.18 13.48 4.20
C ARG A 167 -8.78 13.20 4.74
N ILE A 168 -8.20 12.06 4.40
CA ILE A 168 -6.87 11.64 4.87
C ILE A 168 -5.76 12.31 4.07
N LEU A 169 -5.85 12.36 2.74
CA LEU A 169 -4.77 12.91 1.88
C LEU A 169 -4.31 14.32 2.28
N PRO A 170 -5.22 15.27 2.62
CA PRO A 170 -4.80 16.59 3.09
C PRO A 170 -3.98 16.58 4.39
N ILE A 171 -4.13 15.57 5.26
CA ILE A 171 -3.32 15.43 6.49
C ILE A 171 -1.85 15.21 6.14
N PHE A 172 -1.58 14.51 5.03
CA PHE A 172 -0.22 14.31 4.50
C PHE A 172 0.28 15.51 3.67
N GLY A 173 -0.57 16.52 3.45
CA GLY A 173 -0.27 17.67 2.58
C GLY A 173 -0.43 17.36 1.10
N GLU A 174 -1.20 16.33 0.76
CA GLU A 174 -1.39 15.85 -0.62
C GLU A 174 -2.76 16.26 -1.18
N ASP A 175 -2.81 16.38 -2.50
CA ASP A 175 -4.04 16.69 -3.22
C ASP A 175 -5.08 15.56 -3.10
N LYS A 176 -6.36 15.94 -3.18
CA LYS A 176 -7.47 14.99 -3.21
C LYS A 176 -7.45 14.13 -4.48
N LEU A 177 -7.97 12.92 -4.37
CA LEU A 177 -8.27 12.06 -5.51
C LEU A 177 -9.34 12.69 -6.40
N PRO A 178 -9.25 12.52 -7.73
CA PRO A 178 -10.22 13.03 -8.69
C PRO A 178 -11.54 12.28 -8.54
N TYR A 179 -12.43 12.86 -7.73
CA TYR A 179 -13.80 12.40 -7.52
C TYR A 179 -14.74 13.60 -7.49
N LYS A 180 -15.81 13.55 -8.28
CA LYS A 180 -16.91 14.52 -8.21
C LYS A 180 -18.09 13.85 -7.51
N ARG A 181 -18.32 14.22 -6.25
CA ARG A 181 -19.56 13.87 -5.54
C ARG A 181 -20.74 14.43 -6.34
N LYS A 182 -21.65 13.57 -6.80
CA LYS A 182 -22.94 14.03 -7.34
C LYS A 182 -23.64 14.80 -6.20
N LYS A 183 -23.98 16.07 -6.46
CA LYS A 183 -24.80 16.89 -5.57
C LYS A 183 -26.24 16.40 -5.59
#